data_AF-A0A821Z408-F1
#
_entry.id   AF-A0A821Z408-F1
#
_cell.length_a   1.000
_cell.length_b   1.000
_cell.length_c   1.000
_cell.angle_alpha   90.00
_cell.angle_beta   90.00
_cell.angle_gamma   90.00
#
_symmetry.space_group_name_H-M   'P 1'
#
loop_
_entity.id
_entity.type
_entity.pdbx_description
1 polymer ?
#
loop_
_entity_poly.entity_id
_entity_poly.type
_entity_poly.pdbx_seq_one_letter_code
_entity_poly.pdbx_strand_id
1 'polypeptide(L)' 'MNTRWEKLSNPELGYDAMIAAVAGFQRLNWADRISEIIEPDRVLYAIGQGALGIECRHDDNDTIRMLSVLN' A
#
# COMPACT_ATOMS: atom_id res chain seq x y z
N MET A 1 0.84 9.62 -0.91
CA MET A 1 0.25 9.47 0.44
C MET A 1 0.20 10.81 1.17
N ASN A 2 1.31 11.56 1.22
CA ASN A 2 1.41 12.89 1.87
C ASN A 2 0.22 13.83 1.58
N THR A 3 -0.11 14.06 0.31
CA THR A 3 -1.21 14.98 -0.03
C THR A 3 -2.58 14.54 0.46
N ARG A 4 -2.83 13.23 0.62
CA ARG A 4 -4.08 12.72 1.22
C ARG A 4 -4.07 12.91 2.74
N TRP A 5 -2.92 12.67 3.36
CA TRP A 5 -2.74 12.88 4.79
C TRP A 5 -2.87 14.36 5.19
N GLU A 6 -2.26 15.26 4.41
CA GLU A 6 -2.38 16.72 4.58
C GLU A 6 -3.82 17.18 4.49
N LYS A 7 -4.60 16.61 3.55
CA LYS A 7 -6.03 16.91 3.45
C LYS A 7 -6.83 16.46 4.67
N LEU A 8 -6.58 15.24 5.16
CA LEU A 8 -7.22 14.74 6.38
C LEU A 8 -6.83 15.58 7.61
N SER A 9 -5.59 16.07 7.67
CA SER A 9 -5.09 16.88 8.78
C SER A 9 -5.54 18.33 8.72
N ASN A 10 -6.14 18.79 7.61
CA ASN A 10 -6.64 20.14 7.48
C ASN A 10 -8.13 20.20 7.88
N PRO A 11 -8.46 20.81 9.04
CA PRO A 11 -9.84 20.88 9.52
C PRO A 11 -10.76 21.72 8.61
N GLU A 12 -10.21 22.64 7.81
CA GLU A 12 -11.00 23.46 6.88
C GLU A 12 -11.59 22.64 5.72
N LEU A 13 -11.00 21.47 5.43
CA LEU A 13 -11.45 20.59 4.35
C LEU A 13 -12.54 19.60 4.79
N GLY A 14 -12.81 19.50 6.09
CA GLY A 14 -13.96 18.75 6.62
C GLY A 14 -13.93 17.23 6.40
N TYR A 15 -12.76 16.60 6.40
CA TYR A 15 -12.63 15.13 6.36
C TYR A 15 -12.53 14.55 7.77
N ASP A 16 -13.37 13.57 8.10
CA ASP A 16 -13.32 12.89 9.41
C ASP A 16 -12.36 11.70 9.44
N ALA A 17 -12.21 10.99 8.32
CA ALA A 17 -11.38 9.79 8.22
C ALA A 17 -10.92 9.53 6.78
N MET A 18 -9.93 8.64 6.63
CA MET A 18 -9.52 8.10 5.34
C MET A 18 -9.39 6.57 5.40
N ILE A 19 -9.77 5.89 4.31
CA ILE A 19 -9.51 4.46 4.13
C ILE A 19 -8.31 4.31 3.20
N ALA A 20 -7.33 3.50 3.61
CA ALA A 20 -6.15 3.23 2.82
C ALA A 20 -5.49 1.92 3.23
N ALA A 21 -4.64 1.38 2.35
CA ALA A 21 -3.98 0.11 2.57
C ALA A 21 -2.91 0.20 3.69
N VAL A 22 -2.98 -0.70 4.66
CA VAL A 22 -2.00 -0.84 5.76
C VAL A 22 -0.56 -0.95 5.25
N ALA A 23 -0.33 -1.73 4.20
CA ALA A 23 0.99 -1.91 3.61
C ALA A 23 1.64 -0.59 3.15
N GLY A 24 0.84 0.39 2.71
CA GLY A 24 1.33 1.72 2.35
C GLY A 24 1.84 2.51 3.55
N PHE A 25 1.13 2.45 4.68
CA PHE A 25 1.55 3.10 5.93
C PHE A 25 2.81 2.43 6.51
N GLN A 26 2.87 1.11 6.52
CA GLN A 26 4.04 0.37 7.01
C GLN A 26 5.31 0.71 6.22
N ARG A 27 5.24 0.72 4.89
CA ARG A 27 6.37 1.07 4.00
C ARG A 27 6.87 2.51 4.19
N LEU A 28 6.00 3.42 4.62
CA LEU A 28 6.33 4.81 4.91
C LEU A 28 6.77 5.04 6.36
N ASN A 29 6.83 3.99 7.20
CA ASN A 29 7.05 4.07 8.64
C ASN A 29 5.99 4.93 9.37
N TRP A 30 4.73 4.86 8.93
CA TRP A 30 3.59 5.60 9.48
C TRP A 30 2.59 4.70 10.21
N ALA A 31 3.01 3.51 10.64
CA ALA A 31 2.11 2.52 11.24
C ALA A 31 1.45 3.03 12.54
N ASP A 32 2.11 3.94 13.26
CA ASP A 32 1.63 4.65 14.44
C ASP A 32 0.40 5.54 14.19
N ARG A 33 0.13 5.87 12.91
CA ARG A 33 -0.99 6.73 12.50
C ARG A 33 -2.26 5.95 12.16
N ILE A 34 -2.23 4.63 12.18
CA ILE A 34 -3.38 3.78 11.87
C ILE A 34 -4.28 3.71 13.11
N SER A 35 -5.52 4.20 12.98
CA SER A 35 -6.51 4.13 14.06
C SER A 35 -7.20 2.76 14.15
N GLU A 36 -7.40 2.09 13.02
CA GLU A 36 -8.08 0.80 12.93
C GLU A 36 -7.59 0.02 11.71
N ILE A 37 -7.38 -1.29 11.87
CA ILE A 37 -7.22 -2.23 10.75
C ILE A 37 -8.58 -2.87 10.52
N ILE A 38 -9.11 -2.75 9.29
CA ILE A 38 -10.38 -3.35 8.90
C ILE A 38 -10.12 -4.78 8.42
N GLU A 39 -10.72 -5.74 9.09
CA GLU A 39 -10.57 -7.16 8.79
C GLU A 39 -11.26 -7.56 7.45
N PRO A 40 -10.76 -8.59 6.75
CA PRO A 40 -11.27 -9.00 5.44
C PRO A 40 -12.74 -9.46 5.42
N ASP A 41 -13.28 -9.89 6.55
CA ASP A 41 -14.68 -10.27 6.71
C ASP A 41 -15.64 -9.06 6.64
N ARG A 42 -15.14 -7.87 6.99
CA ARG A 42 -15.87 -6.59 6.90
C ARG A 42 -15.67 -5.90 5.56
N VAL A 43 -14.42 -5.85 5.08
CA VAL A 43 -14.07 -5.24 3.79
C VAL A 43 -12.99 -6.06 3.12
N LEU A 44 -13.32 -6.65 1.96
CA LEU A 44 -12.35 -7.35 1.15
C LEU A 44 -11.28 -6.39 0.63
N TYR A 45 -10.03 -6.83 0.68
CA TYR A 45 -8.89 -6.10 0.12
C TYR A 45 -8.88 -6.22 -1.42
N ALA A 46 -8.23 -5.27 -2.10
CA ALA A 46 -8.06 -5.32 -3.54
C ALA A 46 -7.13 -6.48 -3.96
N ILE A 47 -7.32 -7.05 -5.14
CA ILE A 47 -6.47 -8.14 -5.66
C ILE A 47 -4.99 -7.72 -5.62
N GLY A 48 -4.14 -8.52 -4.98
CA GLY A 48 -2.71 -8.24 -4.84
C GLY A 48 -2.37 -7.09 -3.88
N GLN A 49 -3.33 -6.59 -3.09
CA GLN A 49 -3.08 -5.50 -2.14
C GLN A 49 -1.94 -5.87 -1.17
N GLY A 50 -0.93 -5.01 -1.11
CA GLY A 50 0.22 -5.22 -0.24
C GLY A 50 1.32 -6.08 -0.86
N ALA A 51 1.12 -6.76 -1.99
CA ALA A 51 2.20 -7.38 -2.73
C ALA A 51 3.01 -6.35 -3.53
N LEU A 52 4.24 -6.69 -3.88
CA LEU A 52 5.03 -5.99 -4.91
C LEU A 52 5.26 -6.99 -6.04
N GLY A 53 4.84 -6.61 -7.25
CA GLY A 53 5.18 -7.34 -8.47
C GLY A 53 6.35 -6.69 -9.16
N ILE A 54 7.26 -7.49 -9.71
CA ILE A 54 8.36 -7.01 -10.54
C ILE A 54 8.10 -7.52 -11.96
N GLU A 55 7.89 -6.59 -12.89
CA GLU A 55 7.70 -6.89 -14.30
C GLU A 55 9.03 -6.79 -15.04
N CYS A 56 9.31 -7.78 -15.89
CA CYS A 56 10.45 -7.76 -16.80
C CYS A 56 10.01 -8.23 -18.19
N ARG A 57 10.87 -8.00 -19.20
CA ARG A 57 10.65 -8.58 -20.53
C ARG A 57 10.68 -10.10 -20.45
N HIS A 58 9.80 -10.74 -21.22
CA HIS A 58 9.62 -12.19 -21.18
C HIS A 58 10.84 -12.97 -21.69
N ASP A 59 11.63 -12.38 -22.59
CA ASP A 59 12.81 -12.98 -23.22
C ASP A 59 14.15 -12.58 -22.57
N ASP A 60 14.13 -11.78 -21.50
CA ASP A 60 15.32 -11.33 -20.78
C ASP A 60 15.71 -12.33 -19.67
N ASN A 61 16.39 -13.41 -20.08
CA ASN A 61 16.78 -14.51 -19.19
C ASN A 61 17.70 -14.07 -18.05
N ASP A 62 18.57 -13.08 -18.29
CA ASP A 62 19.49 -12.58 -17.26
C ASP A 62 18.71 -11.86 -16.15
N THR A 63 17.75 -11.02 -16.52
CA THR A 63 16.86 -10.35 -15.56
C THR A 63 15.98 -11.35 -14.82
N ILE A 64 15.35 -12.30 -15.53
CA ILE A 64 14.53 -13.35 -14.91
C ILE A 64 15.35 -14.16 -13.90
N ARG A 65 16.59 -14.51 -14.24
CA ARG A 65 17.50 -15.22 -13.33
C ARG A 65 17.82 -14.39 -12.09
N MET A 66 18.08 -13.10 -12.23
CA MET A 66 18.29 -12.20 -11.08
C MET A 66 17.05 -12.08 -10.18
N LEU A 67 15.86 -12.00 -10.77
CA LEU A 67 14.60 -11.88 -10.02
C LEU A 67 14.16 -13.18 -9.33
N SER A 68 14.67 -14.34 -9.77
CA SER A 68 14.28 -15.65 -9.25
C SER A 68 14.53 -15.86 -7.75
N VAL A 69 15.40 -15.06 -7.13
CA VAL A 69 15.67 -15.13 -5.68
C VAL A 69 14.62 -14.44 -4.83
N LEU A 70 13.69 -13.69 -5.44
CA LEU A 70 12.68 -12.89 -4.75
C LEU A 70 11.29 -13.53 -4.72
N ASN A 71 11.11 -14.66 -5.43
CA ASN A 71 9.85 -15.38 -5.56
C ASN A 71 9.94 -16.79 -4.97
#